data_AF-R9T846-F1
#
_entry.id   AF-R9T846-F1
#
_cell.length_a   1.000
_cell.length_b   1.000
_cell.length_c   1.000
_cell.angle_alpha   90.00
_cell.angle_beta   90.00
_cell.angle_gamma   90.00
#
_symmetry.space_group_name_H-M   'P 1'
#
loop_
_entity.id
_entity.type
_entity.pdbx_description
1 polymer ?
#
loop_
_entity_poly.entity_id
_entity_poly.type
_entity_poly.pdbx_seq_one_letter_code
_entity_poly.pdbx_strand_id
1 'polypeptide(L)'
;MLSNKEYARNNPFEWQLAENIVYCDYLEHLLLHILICEHPAADKNILEAVGIGGVINYIVPELNDVYSGWQTGKKWQKNCHDAIMDDKDTYLTLLKRFKTTCRSYPHFKEDCLYTSFNEHYGLWSKEQNQELFSEIESL
;
A
#
# COMPACT_ATOMS: atom_id res chain seq x y z
N MET A 1 1.96 -6.52 -9.48
CA MET A 1 2.62 -7.81 -9.78
C MET A 1 1.89 -8.52 -10.92
N LEU A 2 0.65 -9.00 -10.74
CA LEU A 2 -0.12 -9.70 -11.80
C LEU A 2 -0.54 -8.82 -12.99
N SER A 3 -0.44 -7.49 -12.88
CA SER A 3 -0.56 -6.58 -14.02
C SER A 3 0.62 -6.68 -15.00
N ASN A 4 1.73 -7.33 -14.63
CA ASN A 4 2.87 -7.58 -15.49
C ASN A 4 2.76 -8.99 -16.10
N LYS A 5 2.87 -9.07 -17.44
CA LYS A 5 2.72 -10.30 -18.23
C LYS A 5 3.67 -11.44 -17.83
N GLU A 6 4.86 -11.15 -17.34
CA GLU A 6 5.84 -12.17 -16.96
C GLU A 6 5.45 -12.82 -15.62
N TYR A 7 5.11 -12.02 -14.63
CA TYR A 7 4.59 -12.50 -13.34
C TYR A 7 3.25 -13.24 -13.49
N ALA A 8 2.35 -12.68 -14.31
CA ALA A 8 1.04 -13.27 -14.58
C ALA A 8 1.11 -14.68 -15.18
N ARG A 9 2.09 -14.92 -16.07
CA ARG A 9 2.29 -16.25 -16.69
C ARG A 9 2.81 -17.32 -15.74
N ASN A 10 3.44 -16.91 -14.64
CA ASN A 10 4.05 -17.81 -13.67
C ASN A 10 3.16 -18.06 -12.44
N ASN A 11 1.96 -17.49 -12.41
CA ASN A 11 0.98 -17.66 -11.35
C ASN A 11 -0.30 -18.31 -11.89
N PRO A 12 -1.13 -18.95 -11.05
CA PRO A 12 -2.35 -19.60 -11.48
C PRO A 12 -3.28 -18.67 -12.28
N PHE A 13 -3.89 -19.19 -13.34
CA PHE A 13 -4.75 -18.41 -14.23
C PHE A 13 -6.04 -17.98 -13.52
N GLU A 14 -6.56 -18.83 -12.63
CA GLU A 14 -7.73 -18.56 -11.83
C GLU A 14 -7.63 -17.24 -11.04
N TRP A 15 -6.44 -16.87 -10.56
CA TRP A 15 -6.23 -15.62 -9.82
C TRP A 15 -6.44 -14.36 -10.68
N GLN A 16 -6.44 -14.52 -12.00
CA GLN A 16 -6.59 -13.44 -12.98
C GLN A 16 -8.03 -13.37 -13.53
N LEU A 17 -8.92 -14.24 -13.08
CA LEU A 17 -10.33 -14.21 -13.46
C LEU A 17 -11.00 -12.93 -12.93
N ALA A 18 -11.92 -12.39 -13.73
CA ALA A 18 -12.63 -11.16 -13.40
C ALA A 18 -13.40 -11.25 -12.06
N GLU A 19 -13.86 -12.43 -11.68
CA GLU A 19 -14.53 -12.69 -10.40
C GLU A 19 -13.62 -12.47 -9.17
N ASN A 20 -12.30 -12.52 -9.34
CA ASN A 20 -11.32 -12.25 -8.30
C ASN A 20 -10.89 -10.77 -8.24
N ILE A 21 -11.48 -9.91 -9.10
CA ILE A 21 -11.26 -8.46 -9.05
C ILE A 21 -12.17 -7.88 -7.97
N VAL A 22 -11.54 -7.27 -6.95
CA VAL A 22 -12.24 -6.59 -5.85
C VAL A 22 -12.16 -5.08 -6.08
N TYR A 23 -13.29 -4.40 -6.00
CA TYR A 23 -13.35 -2.94 -5.91
C TYR A 23 -13.23 -2.55 -4.44
N CYS A 24 -12.27 -1.69 -4.14
CA CYS A 24 -11.97 -1.23 -2.79
C CYS A 24 -11.49 0.22 -2.84
N ASP A 25 -11.67 0.95 -1.73
CA ASP A 25 -10.98 2.22 -1.51
C ASP A 25 -9.49 2.01 -1.16
N TYR A 26 -8.76 3.10 -0.91
CA TYR A 26 -7.32 3.02 -0.60
C TYR A 26 -7.00 2.31 0.72
N LEU A 27 -7.85 2.44 1.75
CA LEU A 27 -7.62 1.83 3.07
C LEU A 27 -7.99 0.35 3.05
N GLU A 28 -9.08 0.00 2.37
CA GLU A 28 -9.45 -1.39 2.10
C GLU A 28 -8.37 -2.07 1.24
N HIS A 29 -7.82 -1.38 0.24
CA HIS A 29 -6.72 -1.90 -0.58
C HIS A 29 -5.44 -2.11 0.25
N LEU A 30 -5.12 -1.18 1.17
CA LEU A 30 -4.01 -1.36 2.11
C LEU A 30 -4.24 -2.58 2.99
N LEU A 31 -5.44 -2.73 3.57
CA LEU A 31 -5.80 -3.87 4.39
C LEU A 31 -5.69 -5.19 3.61
N LEU A 32 -6.17 -5.23 2.36
CA LEU A 32 -6.02 -6.39 1.48
C LEU A 32 -4.55 -6.79 1.34
N HIS A 33 -3.67 -5.84 1.07
CA HIS A 33 -2.24 -6.12 0.93
C HIS A 33 -1.59 -6.59 2.25
N ILE A 34 -2.03 -6.08 3.41
CA ILE A 34 -1.61 -6.57 4.73
C ILE A 34 -2.09 -8.02 4.92
N LEU A 35 -3.35 -8.33 4.60
CA LEU A 35 -3.89 -9.67 4.72
C LEU A 35 -3.19 -10.68 3.81
N ILE A 36 -2.76 -10.27 2.61
CA ILE A 36 -1.95 -11.11 1.72
C ILE A 36 -0.57 -11.42 2.33
N CYS A 37 0.03 -10.46 3.04
CA CYS A 37 1.28 -10.70 3.78
C CYS A 37 1.07 -11.65 4.97
N GLU A 38 -0.02 -11.47 5.71
CA GLU A 38 -0.36 -12.30 6.88
C GLU A 38 -0.76 -13.73 6.49
N HIS A 39 -1.44 -13.87 5.33
CA HIS A 39 -2.03 -15.10 4.85
C HIS A 39 -1.72 -15.33 3.36
N PRO A 40 -0.44 -15.50 2.99
CA PRO A 40 -0.07 -15.77 1.61
C PRO A 40 -0.71 -17.07 1.12
N ALA A 41 -1.16 -17.08 -0.14
CA ALA A 41 -1.67 -18.30 -0.78
C ALA A 41 -0.64 -19.43 -0.70
N ALA A 42 -1.08 -20.64 -0.36
CA ALA A 42 -0.20 -21.79 -0.13
C ALA A 42 0.58 -22.21 -1.40
N ASP A 43 -0.01 -21.96 -2.55
CA ASP A 43 0.48 -22.24 -3.90
C ASP A 43 1.14 -21.03 -4.57
N LYS A 44 1.43 -19.96 -3.81
CA LYS A 44 2.21 -18.83 -4.34
C LYS A 44 3.58 -19.26 -4.82
N ASN A 45 4.09 -18.54 -5.81
CA ASN A 45 5.46 -18.72 -6.26
C ASN A 45 6.44 -18.50 -5.08
N ILE A 46 7.33 -19.48 -4.86
CA ILE A 46 8.28 -19.47 -3.73
C ILE A 46 9.23 -18.28 -3.76
N LEU A 47 9.51 -17.73 -4.95
CA LEU A 47 10.38 -16.58 -5.16
C LEU A 47 9.64 -15.24 -5.03
N GLU A 48 8.33 -15.26 -4.74
CA GLU A 48 7.50 -14.06 -4.67
C GLU A 48 7.08 -13.76 -3.21
N ALA A 49 7.46 -12.57 -2.75
CA ALA A 49 6.91 -11.95 -1.55
C ALA A 49 5.64 -11.17 -1.94
N VAL A 50 4.51 -11.86 -1.89
CA VAL A 50 3.20 -11.30 -2.26
C VAL A 50 2.73 -10.28 -1.23
N GLY A 51 1.86 -9.35 -1.64
CA GLY A 51 1.31 -8.33 -0.74
C GLY A 51 2.25 -7.14 -0.54
N ILE A 52 3.46 -7.37 -0.02
CA ILE A 52 4.33 -6.30 0.51
C ILE A 52 4.67 -5.23 -0.52
N GLY A 53 4.91 -5.61 -1.78
CA GLY A 53 5.23 -4.66 -2.83
C GLY A 53 4.10 -3.66 -3.13
N GLY A 54 2.84 -4.01 -2.87
CA GLY A 54 1.71 -3.08 -2.96
C GLY A 54 1.70 -2.07 -1.83
N VAL A 55 2.00 -2.53 -0.60
CA VAL A 55 2.11 -1.68 0.59
C VAL A 55 3.21 -0.63 0.37
N ILE A 56 4.45 -1.06 0.17
CA ILE A 56 5.63 -0.18 0.32
C ILE A 56 5.96 0.66 -0.93
N ASN A 57 5.54 0.23 -2.12
CA ASN A 57 5.88 0.94 -3.37
C ASN A 57 4.75 1.81 -3.92
N TYR A 58 3.51 1.61 -3.46
CA TYR A 58 2.35 2.27 -4.04
C TYR A 58 1.44 2.88 -2.99
N ILE A 59 0.83 2.05 -2.13
CA ILE A 59 -0.29 2.49 -1.30
C ILE A 59 0.18 3.39 -0.14
N VAL A 60 1.16 2.94 0.65
CA VAL A 60 1.71 3.75 1.76
C VAL A 60 2.35 5.04 1.26
N PRO A 61 3.21 5.04 0.22
CA PRO A 61 3.74 6.29 -0.33
C PRO A 61 2.64 7.29 -0.74
N GLU A 62 1.53 6.84 -1.33
CA GLU A 62 0.44 7.72 -1.75
C GLU A 62 -0.38 8.22 -0.56
N LEU A 63 -0.73 7.34 0.37
CA LEU A 63 -1.47 7.71 1.58
C LEU A 63 -0.67 8.66 2.48
N ASN A 64 0.66 8.49 2.55
CA ASN A 64 1.52 9.43 3.25
C ASN A 64 1.42 10.85 2.68
N ASP A 65 1.45 10.99 1.36
CA ASP A 65 1.29 12.29 0.72
C ASP A 65 -0.10 12.87 0.98
N VAL A 66 -1.16 12.06 0.81
CA VAL A 66 -2.56 12.49 1.01
C VAL A 66 -2.81 12.97 2.44
N TYR A 67 -2.42 12.17 3.45
CA TYR A 67 -2.61 12.55 4.86
C TYR A 67 -1.66 13.66 5.32
N SER A 68 -0.64 14.00 4.53
CA SER A 68 0.20 15.18 4.74
C SER A 68 -0.28 16.41 3.94
N GLY A 69 -1.41 16.31 3.24
CA GLY A 69 -2.08 17.42 2.58
C GLY A 69 -1.86 17.53 1.07
N TRP A 70 -1.21 16.54 0.43
CA TRP A 70 -1.12 16.52 -1.03
C TRP A 70 -2.50 16.33 -1.67
N GLN A 71 -2.74 17.06 -2.76
CA GLN A 71 -3.99 16.98 -3.52
C GLN A 71 -3.71 16.73 -4.99
N THR A 72 -4.39 15.76 -5.56
CA THR A 72 -4.32 15.47 -7.00
C THR A 72 -5.14 16.47 -7.82
N GLY A 73 -4.62 16.81 -9.02
CA GLY A 73 -5.38 17.55 -10.04
C GLY A 73 -6.37 16.69 -10.82
N LYS A 74 -6.38 15.35 -10.63
CA LYS A 74 -7.24 14.42 -11.38
C LYS A 74 -8.55 14.18 -10.65
N LYS A 75 -9.68 14.54 -11.26
CA LYS A 75 -11.01 14.42 -10.65
C LYS A 75 -11.34 13.03 -10.10
N TRP A 76 -11.05 11.97 -10.86
CA TRP A 76 -11.36 10.60 -10.42
C TRP A 76 -10.54 10.21 -9.18
N GLN A 77 -9.26 10.59 -9.12
CA GLN A 77 -8.37 10.27 -8.02
C GLN A 77 -8.74 11.10 -6.79
N LYS A 78 -9.15 12.36 -7.00
CA LYS A 78 -9.70 13.20 -5.94
C LYS A 78 -10.92 12.54 -5.28
N ASN A 79 -11.85 11.97 -6.06
CA ASN A 79 -12.98 11.26 -5.47
C ASN A 79 -12.54 10.07 -4.60
N CYS A 80 -11.47 9.37 -4.99
CA CYS A 80 -10.92 8.26 -4.19
C CYS A 80 -10.21 8.75 -2.92
N HIS A 81 -9.49 9.88 -2.98
CA HIS A 81 -8.90 10.48 -1.79
C HIS A 81 -9.98 10.99 -0.85
N ASP A 82 -10.98 11.71 -1.38
CA ASP A 82 -12.09 12.28 -0.62
C ASP A 82 -12.89 11.21 0.15
N ALA A 83 -12.91 9.97 -0.34
CA ALA A 83 -13.57 8.86 0.34
C ALA A 83 -12.85 8.39 1.62
N ILE A 84 -11.58 8.74 1.81
CA ILE A 84 -10.76 8.27 2.94
C ILE A 84 -10.13 9.39 3.77
N MET A 85 -10.30 10.67 3.39
CA MET A 85 -9.56 11.79 4.03
C MET A 85 -9.82 11.91 5.53
N ASP A 86 -11.02 11.55 5.99
CA ASP A 86 -11.42 11.67 7.39
C ASP A 86 -10.97 10.45 8.25
N ASP A 87 -10.36 9.43 7.62
CA ASP A 87 -10.05 8.13 8.24
C ASP A 87 -8.55 7.92 8.55
N LYS A 88 -7.83 9.00 8.88
CA LYS A 88 -6.39 8.93 9.23
C LYS A 88 -6.10 7.94 10.36
N ASP A 89 -6.96 7.86 11.37
CA ASP A 89 -6.80 6.92 12.49
C ASP A 89 -6.88 5.46 12.02
N THR A 90 -7.74 5.17 11.03
CA THR A 90 -7.81 3.85 10.40
C THR A 90 -6.52 3.55 9.66
N TYR A 91 -5.97 4.52 8.91
CA TYR A 91 -4.67 4.36 8.26
C TYR A 91 -3.55 4.02 9.24
N LEU A 92 -3.41 4.78 10.33
CA LEU A 92 -2.41 4.53 11.37
C LEU A 92 -2.62 3.16 12.04
N THR A 93 -3.87 2.75 12.25
CA THR A 93 -4.21 1.41 12.77
C THR A 93 -3.74 0.30 11.83
N LEU A 94 -3.92 0.47 10.52
CA LEU A 94 -3.44 -0.48 9.51
C LEU A 94 -1.91 -0.54 9.47
N LEU A 95 -1.22 0.60 9.55
CA LEU A 95 0.24 0.62 9.63
C LEU A 95 0.76 -0.08 10.88
N LYS A 96 0.12 0.14 12.04
CA LYS A 96 0.47 -0.56 13.27
C LYS A 96 0.30 -2.07 13.14
N ARG A 97 -0.80 -2.52 12.53
CA ARG A 97 -1.03 -3.94 12.22
C ARG A 97 0.10 -4.47 11.35
N PHE A 98 0.41 -3.80 10.24
CA PHE A 98 1.48 -4.19 9.33
C PHE A 98 2.85 -4.30 10.03
N LYS A 99 3.25 -3.29 10.82
CA LYS A 99 4.49 -3.33 11.63
C LYS A 99 4.51 -4.49 12.62
N THR A 100 3.36 -4.85 13.18
CA THR A 100 3.25 -5.91 14.19
C THR A 100 3.27 -7.30 13.56
N THR A 101 2.47 -7.51 12.52
CA THR A 101 2.22 -8.85 11.96
C THR A 101 3.20 -9.21 10.84
N CYS A 102 3.74 -8.22 10.12
CA CYS A 102 4.62 -8.42 8.96
C CYS A 102 6.09 -8.10 9.23
N ARG A 103 6.50 -7.89 10.50
CA ARG A 103 7.88 -7.48 10.85
C ARG A 103 8.97 -8.42 10.31
N SER A 104 8.68 -9.71 10.28
CA SER A 104 9.58 -10.76 9.78
C SER A 104 9.31 -11.14 8.32
N TYR A 105 8.37 -10.46 7.65
CA TYR A 105 8.02 -10.75 6.27
C TYR A 105 9.14 -10.31 5.31
N PRO A 106 9.43 -11.07 4.24
CA PRO A 106 10.47 -10.68 3.29
C PRO A 106 10.30 -9.25 2.77
N HIS A 107 11.41 -8.52 2.71
CA HIS A 107 11.49 -7.10 2.31
C HIS A 107 10.93 -6.06 3.29
N PHE A 108 10.35 -6.48 4.43
CA PHE A 108 10.02 -5.53 5.49
C PHE A 108 11.30 -4.88 6.04
N LYS A 109 11.25 -3.56 6.21
CA LYS A 109 12.28 -2.76 6.89
C LYS A 109 11.60 -1.67 7.70
N GLU A 110 12.19 -1.24 8.81
CA GLU A 110 11.60 -0.21 9.66
C GLU A 110 11.37 1.11 8.90
N ASP A 111 12.20 1.43 7.90
CA ASP A 111 12.11 2.64 7.08
C ASP A 111 11.22 2.51 5.84
N CYS A 112 10.65 1.33 5.54
CA CYS A 112 9.90 1.09 4.31
C CYS A 112 8.55 1.85 4.24
N LEU A 113 8.13 2.46 5.35
CA LEU A 113 6.91 3.27 5.45
C LEU A 113 7.17 4.78 5.35
N TYR A 114 8.43 5.23 5.36
CA TYR A 114 8.80 6.64 5.32
C TYR A 114 9.03 7.12 3.88
N THR A 115 7.99 6.99 3.07
CA THR A 115 8.03 7.15 1.61
C THR A 115 6.98 8.14 1.12
N SER A 116 7.21 8.70 -0.07
CA SER A 116 6.32 9.63 -0.77
C SER A 116 6.13 9.15 -2.21
N PHE A 117 4.89 9.06 -2.69
CA PHE A 117 4.61 8.64 -4.06
C PHE A 117 4.86 9.74 -5.07
N ASN A 118 4.70 11.00 -4.68
CA ASN A 118 4.79 12.13 -5.62
C ASN A 118 6.18 12.75 -5.70
N GLU A 119 7.10 12.33 -4.83
CA GLU A 119 8.51 12.75 -4.83
C GLU A 119 9.22 12.47 -6.16
N HIS A 120 9.09 11.27 -6.71
CA HIS A 120 9.77 10.94 -7.98
C HIS A 120 9.20 11.66 -9.20
N TYR A 121 8.01 12.25 -9.09
CA TYR A 121 7.42 13.11 -10.12
C TYR A 121 7.72 14.60 -9.90
N GLY A 122 8.37 14.98 -8.79
CA GLY A 122 8.59 16.37 -8.41
C GLY A 122 7.31 17.14 -8.07
N LEU A 123 6.24 16.44 -7.67
CA LEU A 123 4.93 17.02 -7.33
C LEU A 123 4.72 17.19 -5.82
N TRP A 124 5.54 16.51 -5.01
CA TRP A 124 5.54 16.56 -3.57
C TRP A 124 6.95 16.19 -3.07
N SER A 125 7.19 16.32 -1.77
CA SER A 125 8.47 16.03 -1.13
C SER A 125 8.23 15.26 0.15
N LYS A 126 9.06 14.25 0.45
CA LYS A 126 8.96 13.51 1.72
C LYS A 126 9.19 14.38 2.96
N GLU A 127 9.83 15.54 2.79
CA GLU A 127 10.02 16.57 3.81
C GLU A 127 8.67 17.13 4.30
N GLN A 128 7.64 17.12 3.45
CA GLN A 128 6.30 17.55 3.83
C GLN A 128 5.55 16.48 4.64
N ASN A 129 6.04 15.24 4.64
CA ASN A 129 5.44 14.10 5.34
C ASN A 129 6.06 13.86 6.73
N GLN A 130 7.00 14.70 7.19
CA GLN A 130 7.79 14.44 8.41
C GLN A 130 6.96 14.37 9.69
N GLU A 131 5.90 15.17 9.79
CA GLU A 131 4.97 15.11 10.94
C GLU A 131 4.29 13.75 10.99
N LEU A 132 3.76 13.29 9.86
CA LEU A 132 3.15 11.97 9.74
C LEU A 132 4.16 10.85 9.99
N PHE A 133 5.41 10.98 9.52
CA PHE A 133 6.44 9.98 9.80
C PHE A 133 6.75 9.85 11.29
N SER A 134 6.71 10.95 12.04
CA SER A 134 6.86 10.94 13.50
C SER A 134 5.71 10.18 14.18
N GLU A 135 4.48 10.33 13.67
CA GLU A 135 3.33 9.53 14.13
C GLU A 135 3.53 8.04 13.82
N ILE A 136 3.97 7.70 12.60
CA ILE A 136 4.20 6.31 12.18
C ILE A 136 5.32 5.65 12.99
N GLU A 137 6.37 6.40 13.32
CA GLU A 137 7.47 5.92 14.16
C GLU A 137 6.96 5.47 15.55
N SER A 138 5.99 6.20 16.10
CA SER A 138 5.41 5.95 17.43
C SER A 138 4.44 4.76 17.53
N LEU A 139 4.07 4.13 16.40
CA LEU A 139 3.13 2.99 16.32
C LEU A 139 3.72 1.67 16.80
#